data_AF-A0A7V6G4L6-F1
#
_entry.id   AF-A0A7V6G4L6-F1
#
_cell.length_a   1.000
_cell.length_b   1.000
_cell.length_c   1.000
_cell.angle_alpha   90.00
_cell.angle_beta   90.00
_cell.angle_gamma   90.00
#
_symmetry.space_group_name_H-M   'P 1'
#
loop_
_entity.id
_entity.type
_entity.pdbx_description
1 polymer ?
#
loop_
_entity_poly.entity_id
_entity_poly.type
_entity_poly.pdbx_seq_one_letter_code
_entity_poly.pdbx_strand_id
1 'polypeptide(L)'
;MKSHIFYFLVSILSITLISTGKLCAQQKDTTCCIHNETQTHEQCQSIMKIKKDYIQKNLVLTEAESLKFWPIYNEYLRQEASIYDSHRYTLDNNKIKGGRLNLSEASDEEILFYLDQYYKTREATTSLEKQLYLDLKNVLKPETLYNFLQIERSFKSRVREKSKGACPRSR
;
A
#
# COMPACT_ATOMS: atom_id res chain seq x y z
N MET A 1 41.58 55.05 -40.40
CA MET A 1 43.04 54.99 -40.65
C MET A 1 43.76 55.02 -39.31
N LYS A 2 44.62 54.01 -39.07
CA LYS A 2 45.62 53.87 -37.97
C LYS A 2 45.04 53.68 -36.56
N SER A 3 45.46 52.72 -35.73
CA SER A 3 46.51 51.71 -35.85
C SER A 3 46.23 50.61 -34.81
N HIS A 4 46.46 49.36 -35.20
CA HIS A 4 46.67 48.24 -34.29
C HIS A 4 48.10 48.29 -33.71
N ILE A 5 48.33 47.36 -32.76
CA ILE A 5 49.56 46.63 -32.46
C ILE A 5 50.25 47.06 -31.15
N PHE A 6 50.65 46.02 -30.39
CA PHE A 6 51.54 45.94 -29.22
C PHE A 6 50.81 45.84 -27.86
N TYR A 7 50.73 44.72 -27.13
CA TYR A 7 51.44 43.43 -27.06
C TYR A 7 50.46 42.44 -26.39
N PHE A 8 50.05 41.29 -26.94
CA PHE A 8 50.74 39.99 -27.00
C PHE A 8 51.79 39.73 -25.90
N LEU A 9 51.41 38.99 -24.85
CA LEU A 9 52.18 37.94 -24.13
C LEU A 9 51.19 37.27 -23.14
N VAL A 10 50.47 36.22 -23.53
CA VAL A 10 50.83 34.79 -23.36
C VAL A 10 50.97 34.37 -21.90
N SER A 11 49.97 33.64 -21.38
CA SER A 11 50.07 32.37 -20.63
C SER A 11 48.69 32.06 -20.00
N ILE A 12 47.81 31.30 -20.66
CA ILE A 12 47.64 29.85 -20.48
C ILE A 12 47.45 29.46 -19.00
N LEU A 13 46.21 29.14 -18.61
CA LEU A 13 45.93 27.83 -17.99
C LEU A 13 44.42 27.51 -18.06
N SER A 14 44.12 26.59 -18.97
CA SER A 14 43.06 25.59 -19.00
C SER A 14 42.26 25.35 -17.71
N ILE A 15 40.93 25.48 -17.82
CA ILE A 15 40.00 24.57 -17.13
C ILE A 15 38.96 24.10 -18.16
N THR A 16 39.26 22.95 -18.77
CA THR A 16 38.29 22.09 -19.43
C THR A 16 37.46 21.38 -18.36
N LEU A 17 36.22 21.81 -18.14
CA LEU A 17 35.24 20.98 -17.44
C LEU A 17 34.56 20.06 -18.45
N ILE A 18 35.06 18.84 -18.48
CA ILE A 18 34.36 17.66 -18.99
C ILE A 18 33.16 17.43 -18.07
N SER A 19 31.94 17.49 -18.60
CA SER A 19 30.91 16.56 -18.14
C SER A 19 30.18 16.02 -19.36
N THR A 20 30.54 14.79 -19.70
CA THR A 20 29.95 13.97 -20.72
C THR A 20 28.45 13.80 -20.49
N GLY A 21 27.68 14.04 -21.55
CA GLY A 21 26.30 13.59 -21.62
C GLY A 21 26.23 12.09 -21.96
N LYS A 22 25.39 11.40 -21.19
CA LYS A 22 24.52 10.26 -21.53
C LYS A 22 25.03 8.79 -21.51
N LEU A 23 24.15 8.02 -20.85
CA LEU A 23 23.87 6.57 -20.85
C LEU A 23 24.80 5.65 -20.04
N CYS A 24 24.27 5.11 -18.94
CA CYS A 24 23.70 3.75 -18.93
C CYS A 24 22.93 3.42 -17.63
N ALA A 25 21.79 2.75 -17.83
CA ALA A 25 21.22 1.67 -17.01
C ALA A 25 20.67 1.93 -15.58
N GLN A 26 19.34 1.81 -15.54
CA GLN A 26 18.47 1.26 -14.49
C GLN A 26 19.16 0.52 -13.33
N GLN A 27 18.99 1.03 -12.10
CA GLN A 27 19.00 0.22 -10.89
C GLN A 27 17.77 0.59 -10.06
N LYS A 28 16.74 -0.24 -10.18
CA LYS A 28 15.61 -0.31 -9.24
C LYS A 28 16.12 -1.03 -8.00
N ASP A 29 16.70 -0.31 -7.05
CA ASP A 29 16.93 -0.89 -5.73
C ASP A 29 15.77 -0.50 -4.83
N THR A 30 14.88 -1.48 -4.69
CA THR A 30 13.87 -1.55 -3.64
C THR A 30 14.63 -1.66 -2.32
N THR A 31 14.85 -0.53 -1.66
CA THR A 31 15.24 -0.52 -0.25
C THR A 31 14.15 -1.22 0.54
N CYS A 32 14.47 -2.40 1.06
CA CYS A 32 13.66 -3.12 2.03
C CYS A 32 13.64 -2.29 3.33
N CYS A 33 12.46 -1.82 3.73
CA CYS A 33 12.31 -0.85 4.80
C CYS A 33 12.72 -1.42 6.17
N ILE A 34 13.68 -0.73 6.80
CA ILE A 34 13.98 -0.77 8.25
C ILE A 34 12.89 0.03 8.99
N HIS A 35 12.57 -0.42 10.22
CA HIS A 35 11.59 0.12 11.17
C HIS A 35 11.61 1.65 11.34
N ASN A 36 10.44 2.30 11.27
CA ASN A 36 10.15 3.56 12.00
C ASN A 36 8.63 3.78 12.13
N GLU A 37 8.17 4.30 13.27
CA GLU A 37 6.75 4.47 13.65
C GLU A 37 5.92 5.36 12.69
N THR A 38 6.57 6.16 11.84
CA THR A 38 5.93 6.96 10.77
C THR A 38 5.45 6.14 9.58
N GLN A 39 5.92 4.90 9.41
CA GLN A 39 5.57 4.04 8.28
C GLN A 39 4.13 3.53 8.33
N THR A 40 3.49 3.50 9.51
CA THR A 40 2.19 2.84 9.69
C THR A 40 1.07 3.58 8.96
N HIS A 41 1.03 4.92 9.09
CA HIS A 41 0.03 5.76 8.43
C HIS A 41 0.26 5.83 6.91
N GLU A 42 1.51 5.96 6.45
CA GLU A 42 1.86 5.99 5.03
C GLU A 42 1.59 4.64 4.35
N GLN A 43 1.87 3.51 5.03
CA GLN A 43 1.56 2.17 4.54
C GLN A 43 0.05 1.92 4.44
N CYS A 44 -0.77 2.38 5.40
CA CYS A 44 -2.23 2.25 5.32
C CYS A 44 -2.82 3.08 4.18
N GLN A 45 -2.33 4.32 3.99
CA GLN A 45 -2.67 5.11 2.81
C GLN A 45 -2.25 4.41 1.51
N SER A 46 -1.11 3.69 1.51
CA SER A 46 -0.65 2.93 0.36
C SER A 46 -1.58 1.75 0.01
N ILE A 47 -2.05 0.98 0.99
CA ILE A 47 -2.92 -0.18 0.74
C ILE A 47 -4.31 0.26 0.27
N MET A 48 -4.90 1.28 0.90
CA MET A 48 -6.17 1.86 0.47
C MET A 48 -6.08 2.37 -0.97
N LYS A 49 -5.01 3.10 -1.30
CA LYS A 49 -4.75 3.60 -2.65
C LYS A 49 -4.58 2.46 -3.66
N ILE A 50 -3.77 1.44 -3.32
CA ILE A 50 -3.54 0.28 -4.18
C ILE A 50 -4.86 -0.46 -4.44
N LYS A 51 -5.70 -0.65 -3.41
CA LYS A 51 -7.00 -1.31 -3.52
C LYS A 51 -7.96 -0.49 -4.38
N LYS A 52 -8.04 0.83 -4.16
CA LYS A 52 -8.82 1.77 -4.96
C LYS A 52 -8.39 1.75 -6.44
N ASP A 53 -7.10 1.88 -6.70
CA ASP A 53 -6.55 1.84 -8.05
C ASP A 53 -6.83 0.50 -8.73
N TYR A 54 -6.81 -0.61 -7.98
CA TYR A 54 -7.15 -1.93 -8.49
C TYR A 54 -8.63 -2.04 -8.86
N ILE A 55 -9.55 -1.59 -7.99
CA ILE A 55 -10.98 -1.57 -8.32
C ILE A 55 -11.26 -0.69 -9.53
N GLN A 56 -10.70 0.52 -9.56
CA GLN A 56 -10.91 1.46 -10.68
C GLN A 56 -10.48 0.88 -12.02
N LYS A 57 -9.42 0.08 -12.05
CA LYS A 57 -8.91 -0.55 -13.28
C LYS A 57 -9.71 -1.76 -13.75
N ASN A 58 -10.35 -2.47 -12.83
CA ASN A 58 -10.93 -3.79 -13.12
C ASN A 58 -12.47 -3.81 -13.06
N LEU A 59 -13.10 -2.87 -12.35
CA LEU A 59 -14.55 -2.80 -12.25
C LEU A 59 -15.09 -1.82 -13.29
N VAL A 60 -15.87 -2.34 -14.23
CA VAL A 60 -16.58 -1.53 -15.21
C VAL A 60 -17.86 -1.01 -14.57
N LEU A 61 -17.98 0.32 -14.50
CA LEU A 61 -19.17 1.01 -13.98
C LEU A 61 -19.71 1.96 -15.05
N THR A 62 -21.03 2.07 -15.14
CA THR A 62 -21.64 3.21 -15.84
C THR A 62 -21.37 4.51 -15.09
N GLU A 63 -21.52 5.65 -15.75
CA GLU A 63 -21.37 6.97 -15.10
C GLU A 63 -22.31 7.10 -13.87
N ALA A 64 -23.57 6.69 -14.03
CA ALA A 64 -24.56 6.73 -12.96
C ALA A 64 -24.22 5.80 -11.78
N GLU A 65 -23.70 4.59 -12.04
CA GLU A 65 -23.24 3.68 -10.98
C GLU A 65 -21.99 4.22 -10.30
N SER A 66 -21.03 4.75 -11.06
CA SER A 66 -19.78 5.31 -10.55
C SER A 66 -20.00 6.42 -9.53
N LEU A 67 -20.92 7.36 -9.83
CA LEU A 67 -21.28 8.46 -8.93
C LEU A 67 -21.80 7.98 -7.57
N LYS A 68 -22.48 6.83 -7.52
CA LYS A 68 -23.02 6.24 -6.28
C LYS A 68 -22.04 5.28 -5.60
N PHE A 69 -21.27 4.54 -6.39
CA PHE A 69 -20.34 3.53 -5.91
C PHE A 69 -19.18 4.13 -5.10
N TRP A 70 -18.50 5.13 -5.66
CA TRP A 70 -17.26 5.63 -5.08
C TRP A 70 -17.40 6.22 -3.67
N PRO A 71 -18.45 7.00 -3.35
CA PRO A 71 -18.66 7.48 -1.98
C PRO A 71 -18.79 6.33 -0.97
N ILE A 72 -19.61 5.32 -1.28
CA ILE A 72 -19.81 4.14 -0.41
C ILE A 72 -18.50 3.38 -0.24
N TYR A 73 -17.80 3.13 -1.35
CA TYR A 73 -16.58 2.32 -1.31
C TYR A 73 -15.41 3.03 -0.63
N ASN A 74 -15.25 4.35 -0.82
CA ASN A 74 -14.23 5.13 -0.12
C ASN A 74 -14.45 5.11 1.40
N GLU A 75 -15.70 5.20 1.84
CA GLU A 75 -16.06 5.13 3.25
C GLU A 75 -15.79 3.74 3.83
N TYR A 76 -16.13 2.67 3.09
CA TYR A 76 -15.72 1.31 3.44
C TYR A 76 -14.20 1.18 3.60
N LEU A 77 -13.40 1.71 2.66
CA LEU A 77 -11.94 1.65 2.75
C LEU A 77 -11.41 2.37 4.00
N ARG A 78 -12.02 3.49 4.38
CA ARG A 78 -11.66 4.24 5.59
C ARG A 78 -11.98 3.44 6.86
N GLN A 79 -13.16 2.83 6.93
CA GLN A 79 -13.56 2.00 8.07
C GLN A 79 -12.71 0.72 8.16
N GLU A 80 -12.42 0.09 7.02
CA GLU A 80 -11.55 -1.09 6.94
C GLU A 80 -10.14 -0.77 7.45
N ALA A 81 -9.55 0.35 7.01
CA ALA A 81 -8.26 0.82 7.52
C ALA A 81 -8.30 1.05 9.03
N SER A 82 -9.35 1.71 9.55
CA SER A 82 -9.51 1.97 10.98
C SER A 82 -9.58 0.69 11.81
N ILE A 83 -10.22 -0.38 11.32
CA ILE A 83 -10.27 -1.68 11.99
C ILE A 83 -8.86 -2.28 12.09
N TYR A 84 -8.09 -2.25 11.00
CA TYR A 84 -6.73 -2.79 10.99
C TYR A 84 -5.75 -1.95 11.82
N ASP A 85 -5.87 -0.62 11.79
CA ASP A 85 -5.06 0.28 12.62
C ASP A 85 -5.32 0.07 14.10
N SER A 86 -6.60 -0.05 14.49
CA SER A 86 -6.98 -0.34 15.87
C SER A 86 -6.47 -1.71 16.33
N HIS A 87 -6.58 -2.74 15.48
CA HIS A 87 -6.05 -4.07 15.77
C HIS A 87 -4.53 -4.04 15.95
N ARG A 88 -3.81 -3.41 15.02
CA ARG A 88 -2.35 -3.27 15.09
C ARG A 88 -1.92 -2.54 16.36
N TYR A 89 -2.52 -1.40 16.66
CA TYR A 89 -2.24 -0.62 17.86
C TYR A 89 -2.47 -1.45 19.13
N THR A 90 -3.57 -2.20 19.17
CA THR A 90 -3.91 -3.09 20.28
C THR A 90 -2.87 -4.18 20.47
N LEU A 91 -2.42 -4.85 19.41
CA LEU A 91 -1.38 -5.88 19.48
C LEU A 91 -0.02 -5.29 19.87
N ASP A 92 0.36 -4.15 19.26
CA ASP A 92 1.66 -3.51 19.53
C ASP A 92 1.77 -3.05 21.00
N ASN A 93 0.67 -2.63 21.63
CA ASN A 93 0.61 -2.27 23.06
C ASN A 93 0.68 -3.49 24.00
N ASN A 94 0.36 -4.69 23.50
CA ASN A 94 0.43 -5.94 24.24
C ASN A 94 1.67 -6.76 23.86
N LYS A 95 2.75 -6.09 23.45
CA LYS A 95 4.07 -6.69 23.10
C LYS A 95 4.06 -7.64 21.90
N ILE A 96 2.95 -7.76 21.17
CA ILE A 96 2.83 -8.58 19.96
C ILE A 96 3.18 -7.72 18.74
N LYS A 97 4.49 -7.47 18.56
CA LYS A 97 4.98 -6.59 17.50
C LYS A 97 4.81 -7.20 16.12
N GLY A 98 4.39 -6.38 15.16
CA GLY A 98 4.24 -6.81 13.76
C GLY A 98 3.04 -7.73 13.50
N GLY A 99 2.10 -7.80 14.46
CA GLY A 99 0.83 -8.52 14.30
C GLY A 99 0.96 -10.04 14.26
N ARG A 100 2.09 -10.59 14.73
CA ARG A 100 2.34 -12.04 14.79
C ARG A 100 2.77 -12.43 16.19
N LEU A 101 2.07 -13.40 16.76
CA LEU A 101 2.44 -14.00 18.03
C LEU A 101 3.63 -14.94 17.84
N ASN A 102 4.66 -14.82 18.69
CA ASN A 102 5.71 -15.83 18.79
C ASN A 102 5.33 -16.86 19.86
N LEU A 103 4.87 -18.03 19.43
CA LEU A 103 4.35 -19.05 20.34
C LEU A 103 5.39 -19.57 21.35
N SER A 104 6.68 -19.60 21.00
CA SER A 104 7.72 -20.08 21.92
C SER A 104 8.05 -19.10 23.05
N GLU A 105 7.61 -17.85 22.94
CA GLU A 105 7.92 -16.76 23.88
C GLU A 105 6.68 -16.21 24.58
N ALA A 106 5.48 -16.56 24.11
CA ALA A 106 4.22 -16.06 24.63
C ALA A 106 3.71 -16.89 25.82
N SER A 107 3.16 -16.21 26.81
CA SER A 107 2.37 -16.81 27.88
C SER A 107 0.98 -17.26 27.38
N ASP A 108 0.33 -18.14 28.15
CA ASP A 108 -1.05 -18.58 27.89
C ASP A 108 -2.03 -17.39 27.78
N GLU A 109 -1.85 -16.37 28.62
CA GLU A 109 -2.66 -15.15 28.62
C GLU A 109 -2.46 -14.33 27.33
N GLU A 110 -1.22 -14.19 26.86
CA GLU A 110 -0.90 -13.51 25.59
C GLU A 110 -1.43 -14.27 24.38
N ILE A 111 -1.40 -15.62 24.43
CA ILE A 111 -1.99 -16.47 23.40
C ILE A 111 -3.50 -16.26 23.33
N LEU A 112 -4.20 -16.34 24.48
CA LEU A 112 -5.65 -16.14 24.55
C LEU A 112 -6.04 -14.73 24.10
N PHE A 113 -5.32 -13.70 24.58
CA PHE A 113 -5.53 -12.33 24.15
C PHE A 113 -5.39 -12.17 22.63
N TYR A 114 -4.35 -12.75 22.03
CA TYR A 114 -4.15 -12.71 20.58
C TYR A 114 -5.32 -13.37 19.83
N LEU A 115 -5.80 -14.52 20.30
CA LEU A 115 -6.94 -15.23 19.71
C LEU A 115 -8.22 -14.40 19.80
N ASP A 116 -8.48 -13.76 20.94
CA ASP A 116 -9.63 -12.88 21.13
C ASP A 116 -9.58 -11.69 20.17
N GLN A 117 -8.42 -11.03 20.04
CA GLN A 117 -8.24 -9.93 19.08
C GLN A 117 -8.39 -10.42 17.64
N TYR A 118 -7.89 -11.61 17.31
CA TYR A 118 -8.04 -12.20 15.98
C TYR A 118 -9.52 -12.38 15.60
N TYR A 119 -10.31 -13.00 16.48
CA TYR A 119 -11.73 -13.23 16.21
C TYR A 119 -12.54 -11.93 16.21
N LYS A 120 -12.24 -11.00 17.12
CA LYS A 120 -12.86 -9.67 17.14
C LYS A 120 -12.65 -8.91 15.83
N THR A 121 -11.42 -8.88 15.32
CA THR A 121 -11.11 -8.21 14.04
C THR A 121 -11.76 -8.94 12.87
N ARG A 122 -11.82 -10.28 12.89
CA ARG A 122 -12.50 -11.07 11.86
C ARG A 122 -14.01 -10.82 11.81
N GLU A 123 -14.66 -10.70 12.97
CA GLU A 123 -16.08 -10.37 13.06
C GLU A 123 -16.35 -8.95 12.55
N ALA A 124 -15.54 -7.97 12.97
CA ALA A 124 -15.68 -6.58 12.54
C ALA A 124 -15.51 -6.42 11.02
N THR A 125 -14.48 -7.04 10.44
CA THR A 125 -14.24 -7.01 8.98
C THR A 125 -15.35 -7.71 8.20
N THR A 126 -15.81 -8.88 8.67
CA THR A 126 -16.92 -9.60 8.02
C THR A 126 -18.23 -8.79 8.05
N SER A 127 -18.50 -8.15 9.18
CA SER A 127 -19.68 -7.29 9.35
C SER A 127 -19.63 -6.08 8.43
N LEU A 128 -18.45 -5.45 8.32
CA LEU A 128 -18.23 -4.32 7.42
C LEU A 128 -18.38 -4.72 5.94
N GLU A 129 -17.86 -5.89 5.54
CA GLU A 129 -18.04 -6.42 4.17
C GLU A 129 -19.52 -6.70 3.85
N LYS A 130 -20.27 -7.22 4.82
CA LYS A 130 -21.72 -7.43 4.68
C LYS A 130 -22.45 -6.09 4.53
N GLN A 131 -22.10 -5.08 5.31
CA GLN A 131 -22.69 -3.75 5.20
C GLN A 131 -22.43 -3.15 3.81
N LEU A 132 -21.19 -3.23 3.32
CA LEU A 132 -20.84 -2.81 1.96
C LEU A 132 -21.71 -3.48 0.90
N TYR A 133 -21.93 -4.80 1.01
CA TYR A 133 -22.83 -5.50 0.09
C TYR A 133 -24.25 -4.94 0.12
N LEU A 134 -24.81 -4.70 1.32
CA LEU A 134 -26.16 -4.15 1.47
C LEU A 134 -26.27 -2.76 0.86
N ASP A 135 -25.28 -1.90 1.08
CA ASP A 135 -25.24 -0.55 0.55
C ASP A 135 -25.13 -0.56 -0.98
N LEU A 136 -24.24 -1.39 -1.54
CA LEU A 136 -24.02 -1.50 -2.98
C LEU A 136 -25.18 -2.18 -3.71
N LYS A 137 -25.88 -3.13 -3.08
CA LYS A 137 -27.05 -3.83 -3.67
C LYS A 137 -28.15 -2.86 -4.10
N ASN A 138 -28.29 -1.72 -3.44
CA ASN A 138 -29.32 -0.73 -3.74
C ASN A 138 -28.93 0.24 -4.87
N VAL A 139 -27.66 0.26 -5.28
CA VAL A 139 -27.14 1.25 -6.24
C VAL A 139 -26.49 0.63 -7.48
N LEU A 140 -26.15 -0.67 -7.43
CA LEU A 140 -25.54 -1.41 -8.53
C LEU A 140 -26.49 -2.46 -9.11
N LYS A 141 -26.31 -2.78 -10.39
CA LYS A 141 -26.94 -3.96 -11.00
C LYS A 141 -26.39 -5.25 -10.37
N PRO A 142 -27.17 -6.34 -10.31
CA PRO A 142 -26.71 -7.62 -9.75
C PRO A 142 -25.43 -8.16 -10.41
N GLU A 143 -25.29 -8.00 -11.72
CA GLU A 143 -24.10 -8.42 -12.47
C GLU A 143 -22.85 -7.62 -12.05
N THR A 144 -22.97 -6.29 -11.97
CA THR A 144 -21.91 -5.40 -11.49
C THR A 144 -21.48 -5.76 -10.07
N LEU A 145 -22.44 -6.04 -9.19
CA LEU A 145 -22.18 -6.44 -7.81
C LEU A 145 -21.47 -7.80 -7.71
N TYR A 146 -21.87 -8.76 -8.54
CA TYR A 146 -21.18 -10.05 -8.63
C TYR A 146 -19.74 -9.89 -9.10
N ASN A 147 -19.51 -9.10 -10.15
CA ASN A 147 -18.17 -8.82 -10.67
C ASN A 147 -17.30 -8.11 -9.62
N PHE A 148 -17.86 -7.14 -8.89
CA PHE A 148 -17.19 -6.48 -7.78
C PHE A 148 -16.70 -7.50 -6.73
N LEU A 149 -17.54 -8.45 -6.32
CA LEU A 149 -17.15 -9.51 -5.38
C LEU A 149 -15.97 -10.34 -5.91
N GLN A 150 -15.97 -10.71 -7.19
CA GLN A 150 -14.86 -11.47 -7.79
C GLN A 150 -13.55 -10.67 -7.81
N ILE A 151 -13.63 -9.38 -8.12
CA ILE A 151 -12.48 -8.48 -8.15
C ILE A 151 -11.90 -8.30 -6.74
N GLU A 152 -12.75 -8.09 -5.72
CA GLU A 152 -12.32 -8.01 -4.32
C GLU A 152 -11.61 -9.28 -3.85
N ARG A 153 -12.18 -10.46 -4.15
CA ARG A 153 -11.55 -11.76 -3.83
C ARG A 153 -10.22 -11.93 -4.52
N SER A 154 -10.13 -11.51 -5.78
CA SER A 154 -8.88 -11.54 -6.57
C SER A 154 -7.83 -10.62 -5.97
N PHE A 155 -8.20 -9.41 -5.56
CA PHE A 155 -7.30 -8.48 -4.88
C PHE A 155 -6.75 -9.10 -3.59
N LYS A 156 -7.62 -9.61 -2.71
CA LYS A 156 -7.23 -10.28 -1.46
C LYS A 156 -6.30 -11.46 -1.72
N SER A 157 -6.54 -12.24 -2.79
CA SER A 157 -5.66 -13.36 -3.16
C SER A 157 -4.26 -12.89 -3.57
N ARG A 158 -4.16 -11.85 -4.41
CA ARG A 158 -2.87 -11.28 -4.84
C ARG A 158 -2.08 -10.72 -3.65
N VAL A 159 -2.74 -10.03 -2.72
CA VAL A 159 -2.10 -9.53 -1.50
C VAL A 159 -1.54 -10.68 -0.67
N ARG A 160 -2.32 -11.76 -0.48
CA ARG A 160 -1.83 -12.96 0.23
C ARG A 160 -0.64 -13.60 -0.45
N GLU A 161 -0.67 -13.77 -1.76
CA GLU A 161 0.42 -14.35 -2.53
C GLU A 161 1.71 -13.54 -2.39
N LYS A 162 1.63 -12.21 -2.56
CA LYS A 162 2.78 -11.32 -2.36
C LYS A 162 3.31 -11.35 -0.93
N SER A 163 2.43 -11.42 0.08
CA SER A 163 2.84 -11.54 1.48
C SER A 163 3.54 -12.87 1.79
N LYS A 164 3.26 -13.93 1.02
CA LYS A 164 3.94 -15.24 1.14
C LYS A 164 5.28 -15.28 0.42
N GLY A 165 5.44 -14.51 -0.67
CA GLY A 165 6.68 -14.43 -1.45
C GLY A 165 7.81 -13.59 -0.82
N ALA A 166 7.56 -12.90 0.29
CA ALA A 166 8.54 -12.08 1.01
C ALA A 166 9.47 -12.89 1.95
N CYS A 167 9.26 -14.20 2.11
CA CYS A 167 10.26 -15.12 2.65
C CYS A 167 10.32 -16.35 1.74
N PRO A 168 11.49 -16.76 1.22
CA PRO A 168 11.63 -18.07 0.61
C PRO A 168 11.31 -19.10 1.68
N ARG A 169 10.25 -19.89 1.48
CA ARG A 169 10.11 -21.15 2.23
C ARG A 169 11.23 -22.06 1.74
N SER A 170 12.29 -22.20 2.54
CA SER A 170 13.18 -23.36 2.43
C SER A 170 12.30 -24.60 2.60
N ARG A 171 12.18 -25.38 1.53
CA ARG A 171 11.56 -26.70 1.53
C ARG A 171 12.45 -27.65 2.31
#